data_AF-A0A971EL40-F1
#
_entry.id   AF-A0A971EL40-F1
#
_cell.length_a   1.000
_cell.length_b   1.000
_cell.length_c   1.000
_cell.angle_alpha   90.00
_cell.angle_beta   90.00
_cell.angle_gamma   90.00
#
_symmetry.space_group_name_H-M   'P 1'
#
loop_
_entity.id
_entity.type
_entity.pdbx_description
1 polymer ?
#
loop_
_entity_poly.entity_id
_entity_poly.type
_entity_poly.pdbx_seq_one_letter_code
_entity_poly.pdbx_strand_id
1 'polypeptide(L)'
;MGKPRAERGEALVIYPCRSVHTCFMSFPIDILFVSTSGRIVYILERLSPWRWSRVVREACLVIELPPGTVAECGGQVGDAVEIEGWDIPQK
;
A
#
# COMPACT_ATOMS: atom_id res chain seq x y z
N MET A 1 -15.09 -8.21 9.36
CA MET A 1 -14.00 -7.62 8.56
C MET A 1 -14.34 -6.16 8.32
N GLY A 2 -13.35 -5.26 8.35
CA GLY A 2 -13.53 -3.80 8.21
C GLY A 2 -14.21 -3.37 6.91
N LYS A 3 -14.29 -2.05 6.68
CA LYS A 3 -14.96 -1.48 5.49
C LYS A 3 -14.64 -2.29 4.24
N PRO A 4 -15.64 -2.65 3.42
CA PRO A 4 -15.43 -3.55 2.30
C PRO A 4 -14.33 -3.04 1.40
N ARG A 5 -14.25 -1.73 1.08
CA ARG A 5 -13.21 -1.13 0.24
C ARG A 5 -12.94 0.31 0.70
N ALA A 6 -11.71 0.79 0.60
CA ALA A 6 -11.40 2.23 0.74
C ALA A 6 -12.07 3.02 -0.39
N GLU A 7 -12.64 4.19 -0.09
CA GLU A 7 -13.20 5.06 -1.12
C GLU A 7 -12.11 5.86 -1.84
N ARG A 8 -12.45 6.47 -2.99
CA ARG A 8 -11.50 7.36 -3.67
C ARG A 8 -11.12 8.52 -2.74
N GLY A 9 -9.82 8.76 -2.59
CA GLY A 9 -9.29 9.74 -1.64
C GLY A 9 -9.05 9.18 -0.23
N GLU A 10 -9.47 7.95 0.06
CA GLU A 10 -9.08 7.23 1.27
C GLU A 10 -7.89 6.30 0.99
N ALA A 11 -7.06 6.08 2.01
CA ALA A 11 -5.98 5.11 2.01
C ALA A 11 -5.94 4.40 3.36
N LEU A 12 -5.52 3.13 3.37
CA LEU A 12 -5.26 2.40 4.60
C LEU A 12 -3.75 2.19 4.76
N VAL A 13 -3.20 2.70 5.86
CA VAL A 13 -1.80 2.46 6.22
C VAL A 13 -1.72 1.25 7.15
N ILE A 14 -0.92 0.26 6.76
CA ILE A 14 -0.66 -0.95 7.54
C ILE A 14 0.80 -0.92 7.97
N TYR A 15 1.02 -0.77 9.27
CA TYR A 15 2.33 -0.81 9.90
C TYR A 15 2.31 -1.67 11.17
N PRO A 16 3.33 -2.51 11.41
CA PRO A 16 4.43 -2.84 10.51
C PRO A 16 3.98 -3.84 9.44
N CYS A 17 4.34 -3.61 8.17
CA CYS A 17 3.96 -4.51 7.07
C CYS A 17 5.02 -4.55 5.97
N ARG A 18 5.29 -5.76 5.48
CA ARG A 18 6.24 -6.02 4.37
C ARG A 18 5.69 -6.96 3.30
N SER A 19 4.45 -7.40 3.47
CA SER A 19 3.76 -8.31 2.58
C SER A 19 2.28 -8.25 2.91
N VAL A 20 1.44 -8.22 1.89
CA VAL A 20 -0.01 -8.26 2.04
C VAL A 20 -0.59 -9.47 1.35
N HIS A 21 -1.81 -9.81 1.72
CA HIS A 21 -2.63 -10.80 1.04
C HIS A 21 -4.03 -10.25 0.84
N THR A 22 -4.71 -10.72 -0.20
CA THR A 22 -6.10 -10.33 -0.51
C THR A 22 -7.08 -11.46 -0.22
N CYS A 23 -6.74 -12.38 0.69
CA CYS A 23 -7.68 -13.38 1.20
C CYS A 23 -8.91 -12.70 1.80
N PHE A 24 -10.10 -13.24 1.54
CA PHE A 24 -11.38 -12.72 2.03
C PHE A 24 -11.80 -11.34 1.47
N MET A 25 -11.12 -10.83 0.44
CA MET A 25 -11.54 -9.64 -0.31
C MET A 25 -12.31 -10.03 -1.57
N SER A 26 -13.22 -9.16 -2.03
CA SER A 26 -14.03 -9.39 -3.24
C SER A 26 -13.66 -8.46 -4.41
N PHE A 27 -12.64 -7.60 -4.25
CA PHE A 27 -12.22 -6.60 -5.22
C PHE A 27 -10.68 -6.45 -5.19
N PRO A 28 -10.07 -5.97 -6.28
CA PRO A 28 -8.64 -5.71 -6.32
C PRO A 28 -8.27 -4.42 -5.58
N ILE A 29 -7.03 -4.31 -5.14
CA ILE A 29 -6.46 -3.09 -4.53
C ILE A 29 -5.14 -2.72 -5.17
N ASP A 30 -4.79 -1.44 -5.10
CA ASP A 30 -3.44 -0.97 -5.38
C ASP A 30 -2.66 -0.91 -4.06
N ILE A 31 -1.37 -1.20 -4.13
CA ILE A 31 -0.52 -1.35 -2.94
C ILE A 31 0.80 -0.62 -3.17
N LEU A 32 1.14 0.27 -2.24
CA LEU A 32 2.46 0.91 -2.17
C LEU A 32 3.23 0.35 -0.98
N PHE A 33 4.42 -0.17 -1.24
CA PHE A 33 5.36 -0.56 -0.20
C PHE A 33 6.30 0.60 0.06
N VAL A 34 6.43 1.03 1.31
CA VAL A 34 7.19 2.23 1.68
C VAL A 34 8.29 1.85 2.67
N SER A 35 9.50 2.38 2.46
CA SER A 35 10.65 2.18 3.35
C SER A 35 10.60 3.12 4.55
N THR A 36 11.50 2.91 5.52
CA THR A 36 11.64 3.81 6.67
C THR A 36 12.00 5.24 6.25
N SER A 37 12.67 5.44 5.10
CA SER A 37 12.97 6.78 4.59
C SER A 37 11.78 7.48 3.94
N GLY A 38 10.57 6.93 4.05
CA GLY A 38 9.37 7.50 3.43
C GLY A 38 9.39 7.47 1.91
N ARG A 39 10.02 6.44 1.31
CA ARG A 39 10.05 6.28 -0.15
C ARG A 39 9.33 5.03 -0.60
N ILE A 40 8.63 5.13 -1.72
CA ILE A 40 8.03 3.96 -2.38
C ILE A 40 9.16 3.07 -2.89
N VAL A 41 9.20 1.82 -2.45
CA VAL A 41 10.22 0.82 -2.86
C VAL A 41 9.64 -0.25 -3.77
N TYR A 42 8.32 -0.44 -3.76
CA TYR A 42 7.64 -1.37 -4.63
C TYR A 42 6.18 -1.01 -4.77
N ILE A 43 5.61 -1.29 -5.95
CA ILE A 43 4.21 -1.02 -6.28
C ILE A 43 3.59 -2.32 -6.80
N LEU A 44 2.36 -2.61 -6.36
CA LEU A 44 1.48 -3.57 -7.01
C LEU A 44 0.18 -2.88 -7.37
N GLU A 45 -0.08 -2.77 -8.67
CA GLU A 45 -1.36 -2.29 -9.17
C GLU A 45 -2.35 -3.44 -9.31
N ARG A 46 -3.61 -3.19 -8.95
CA ARG A 46 -4.74 -4.08 -9.15
C ARG A 46 -4.50 -5.53 -8.67
N LEU A 47 -3.90 -5.69 -7.48
CA LEU A 47 -3.70 -7.00 -6.89
C LEU A 47 -5.06 -7.67 -6.67
N SER A 48 -5.32 -8.72 -7.44
CA SER A 48 -6.60 -9.41 -7.46
C SER A 48 -6.90 -10.14 -6.15
N PRO A 49 -8.18 -10.42 -5.84
CA PRO A 49 -8.57 -11.27 -4.72
C PRO A 49 -7.84 -12.62 -4.68
N TRP A 50 -7.67 -13.17 -3.48
CA TRP A 50 -7.03 -14.48 -3.25
C TRP A 50 -5.59 -14.55 -3.80
N ARG A 51 -4.81 -13.51 -3.56
CA ARG A 51 -3.39 -13.42 -3.93
C ARG A 51 -2.55 -12.98 -2.73
N TRP A 52 -1.26 -13.28 -2.83
CA TRP A 52 -0.24 -12.79 -1.91
C TRP A 52 0.74 -11.92 -2.69
N SER A 53 1.19 -10.84 -2.06
CA SER A 53 2.36 -10.12 -2.55
C SER A 53 3.62 -10.94 -2.26
N ARG A 54 4.72 -10.56 -2.92
CA ARG A 54 6.05 -10.93 -2.44
C ARG A 54 6.31 -10.25 -1.09
N VAL A 55 7.27 -10.79 -0.35
CA VAL A 55 7.85 -10.11 0.82
C VAL A 55 8.85 -9.05 0.32
N VAL A 56 8.57 -7.78 0.57
CA VAL A 56 9.44 -6.65 0.22
C VAL A 56 10.26 -6.28 1.45
N ARG A 57 11.51 -6.74 1.51
CA ARG A 57 12.36 -6.61 2.72
C ARG A 57 12.67 -5.17 3.11
N GLU A 58 12.73 -4.28 2.13
CA GLU A 58 13.01 -2.86 2.30
C GLU A 58 11.81 -2.08 2.86
N ALA A 59 10.60 -2.63 2.76
CA ALA A 59 9.39 -1.99 3.23
C ALA A 59 9.25 -2.09 4.76
N CYS A 60 8.86 -0.99 5.39
CA CYS A 60 8.46 -0.96 6.79
C CYS A 60 6.92 -0.91 6.96
N LEU A 61 6.23 -0.34 5.97
CA LEU A 61 4.78 -0.22 5.92
C LEU A 61 4.24 -0.45 4.51
N VAL A 62 2.94 -0.65 4.45
CA VAL A 62 2.17 -0.74 3.22
C VAL A 62 1.03 0.26 3.25
N ILE A 63 0.77 0.92 2.12
CA ILE A 63 -0.41 1.74 1.89
C ILE A 63 -1.30 1.00 0.90
N GLU A 64 -2.52 0.66 1.32
CA GLU A 64 -3.55 0.09 0.46
C GLU A 64 -4.43 1.24 -0.08
N LEU A 65 -4.63 1.20 -1.38
CA LEU A 65 -5.37 2.20 -2.15
C LEU A 65 -6.50 1.52 -2.94
N PRO A 66 -7.56 2.27 -3.28
CA PRO A 66 -8.53 1.82 -4.27
C PRO A 66 -7.85 1.41 -5.59
N PRO A 67 -8.40 0.42 -6.30
CA PRO A 67 -7.78 -0.05 -7.54
C PRO A 67 -7.77 1.03 -8.62
N GLY A 68 -6.63 1.23 -9.26
CA GLY A 68 -6.41 2.23 -10.31
C GLY A 68 -5.92 3.59 -9.80
N THR A 69 -5.85 3.81 -8.49
CA THR A 69 -5.35 5.06 -7.93
C THR A 69 -3.90 5.33 -8.31
N VAL A 70 -3.05 4.30 -8.39
CA VAL A 70 -1.63 4.50 -8.76
C VAL A 70 -1.50 4.98 -10.20
N ALA A 71 -2.25 4.36 -11.12
CA ALA A 71 -2.29 4.77 -12.52
C ALA A 71 -2.84 6.18 -12.71
N GLU A 72 -3.85 6.58 -11.93
CA GLU A 72 -4.44 7.92 -11.97
C GLU A 72 -3.49 9.01 -11.44
N CYS A 73 -2.78 8.72 -10.35
CA CYS A 73 -1.87 9.67 -9.71
C CYS A 73 -0.46 9.69 -10.33
N GLY A 74 -0.09 8.67 -11.11
CA GLY A 74 1.23 8.54 -11.72
C GLY A 74 2.36 8.21 -10.72
N GLY A 75 2.01 7.60 -9.58
CA GLY A 75 2.96 7.27 -8.52
C GLY A 75 3.99 6.21 -8.97
N GLN A 76 5.24 6.42 -8.60
CA GLN A 76 6.39 5.63 -9.05
C GLN A 76 7.28 5.19 -7.89
N VAL A 77 8.03 4.12 -8.12
CA VAL A 77 9.09 3.70 -7.18
C VAL A 77 10.13 4.81 -7.08
N GLY A 78 10.50 5.16 -5.85
CA GLY A 78 11.41 6.26 -5.52
C GLY A 78 10.71 7.53 -5.04
N ASP A 79 9.41 7.68 -5.31
CA ASP A 79 8.64 8.84 -4.87
C ASP A 79 8.58 8.92 -3.34
N ALA A 80 8.54 10.15 -2.84
CA ALA A 80 8.39 10.43 -1.42
C ALA A 80 6.92 10.30 -1.01
N VAL A 81 6.70 9.74 0.17
CA VAL A 81 5.39 9.60 0.80
C VAL A 81 5.42 10.28 2.14
N GLU A 82 4.47 11.19 2.36
CA GLU A 82 4.24 11.88 3.61
C GLU A 82 2.88 11.46 4.17
N ILE A 83 2.82 11.21 5.47
CA ILE A 83 1.60 10.87 6.18
C ILE A 83 1.35 11.98 7.19
N GLU A 84 0.34 12.79 6.94
CA GLU A 84 0.01 13.92 7.82
C GLU A 84 -0.39 13.40 9.21
N GLY A 85 0.21 14.01 10.25
CA GLY A 85 -0.08 13.65 11.64
C GLY A 85 0.54 12.33 12.13
N TRP A 86 1.37 11.67 11.32
CA TRP A 86 2.10 10.48 11.74
C TRP A 86 3.46 10.36 11.06
N ASP A 87 4.53 10.41 11.86
CA ASP A 87 5.89 10.19 11.37
C ASP A 87 6.16 8.71 11.11
N ILE A 88 6.72 8.41 9.94
CA ILE A 88 7.13 7.04 9.60
C ILE A 88 8.23 6.60 10.57
N PRO A 89 8.02 5.53 11.36
CA PRO A 89 8.99 5.11 12.36
C PRO A 89 10.32 4.71 11.72
N GLN A 90 11.39 5.35 12.18
CA GLN A 90 12.76 4.95 11.92
C GLN A 90 13.05 3.80 12.91
N LYS A 91 13.08 2.57 12.40
CA LYS A 91 13.21 1.37 13.21
C LYS A 91 14.48 1.32 14.05
#